data_AF-A0A2A5AR51-F1
#
_entry.id   AF-A0A2A5AR51-F1
#
_cell.length_a   1.000
_cell.length_b   1.000
_cell.length_c   1.000
_cell.angle_alpha   90.00
_cell.angle_beta   90.00
_cell.angle_gamma   90.00
#
_symmetry.space_group_name_H-M   'P 1'
#
loop_
_entity.id
_entity.type
_entity.pdbx_description
1 polymer ?
#
loop_
_entity_poly.entity_id
_entity_poly.type
_entity_poly.pdbx_seq_one_letter_code
_entity_poly.pdbx_strand_id
1 'polypeptide(L)' 'MTRPLLCLLAIALFLSACVPIKPWVKPYQRNKLADPIMSFDHAPISSAYMHHVYQAREGARGAEGGSGGGCGCN' A
#
# COMPACT_ATOMS: atom_id res chain seq x y z
N MET A 1 30.50 -25.65 20.66
CA MET A 1 29.59 -24.62 21.24
C MET A 1 29.16 -23.55 20.22
N THR A 2 29.52 -23.66 18.94
CA THR A 2 29.24 -22.65 17.90
C THR A 2 27.85 -22.77 17.25
N ARG A 3 27.29 -23.98 17.17
CA ARG A 3 25.95 -24.25 16.61
C ARG A 3 24.79 -23.50 17.29
N PRO A 4 24.65 -23.48 18.64
CA PRO A 4 23.57 -22.73 19.28
C PRO A 4 23.72 -21.21 19.13
N LEU A 5 24.96 -20.73 19.00
CA LEU A 5 25.28 -19.31 18.81
C LEU A 5 24.80 -18.80 17.44
N LEU A 6 24.90 -19.65 16.41
CA LEU A 6 24.42 -19.33 15.06
C LEU A 6 22.88 -19.22 15.01
N CYS A 7 22.17 -20.11 15.71
CA CYS A 7 20.71 -20.05 15.80
C CYS A 7 20.22 -18.80 16.54
N LEU A 8 20.88 -18.43 17.64
CA LEU A 8 20.59 -17.19 18.37
C LEU A 8 20.80 -15.94 17.51
N LEU A 9 21.86 -15.91 16.71
CA LEU A 9 22.14 -14.80 15.78
C LEU A 9 21.07 -14.69 14.68
N ALA A 10 20.63 -15.82 14.12
CA ALA A 10 19.57 -15.84 13.11
C ALA A 10 18.25 -15.30 13.67
N ILE A 11 17.87 -15.71 14.88
CA ILE A 11 16.64 -15.24 15.54
C ILE A 11 16.70 -13.73 15.82
N ALA A 12 17.85 -13.23 16.28
CA ALA A 12 18.04 -11.79 16.50
C ALA A 12 17.88 -10.96 15.21
N LEU A 13 18.28 -11.50 14.05
CA LEU A 13 18.11 -10.86 12.75
C LEU A 13 16.63 -10.73 12.34
N PHE A 14 15.79 -11.71 12.65
CA PHE A 14 14.36 -11.66 12.31
C PHE A 14 13.56 -10.71 13.21
N LEU A 15 14.03 -10.45 14.43
CA LEU A 15 13.36 -9.54 15.37
C LEU A 15 13.59 -8.05 15.05
N SER A 16 14.53 -7.69 14.17
CA SER A 16 14.81 -6.30 13.81
C SER A 16 13.72 -5.62 12.96
N ALA A 17 12.73 -6.38 12.46
CA ALA A 17 11.65 -5.86 11.63
C ALA A 17 10.61 -5.01 12.41
N CYS A 18 10.59 -5.08 13.74
CA CYS A 18 9.62 -4.36 14.58
C CYS A 18 10.09 -2.96 15.01
N VAL A 19 11.23 -2.48 14.50
CA VAL A 19 11.74 -1.16 14.88
C VAL A 19 10.96 -0.07 14.12
N PRO A 20 10.42 0.95 14.81
CA PRO A 20 9.76 2.07 14.14
C PRO A 20 10.78 2.81 13.25
N ILE A 21 10.53 2.80 11.93
CA ILE A 21 11.34 3.51 10.94
C ILE A 21 11.27 5.00 11.25
N LYS A 22 12.39 5.58 11.70
CA LYS A 22 12.53 7.00 11.98
C LYS A 22 13.69 7.60 11.17
N PRO A 23 13.48 8.72 10.46
CA PRO A 23 12.21 9.44 10.31
C PRO A 23 11.26 8.73 9.33
N TRP A 24 9.98 8.71 9.66
CA TRP A 24 8.92 8.28 8.74
C TRP A 24 8.91 9.16 7.48
N VAL A 25 8.46 8.59 6.37
CA VAL A 25 8.20 9.33 5.13
C VAL A 25 7.22 10.46 5.45
N LYS A 26 7.63 11.70 5.18
CA LYS A 26 6.80 12.86 5.48
C LYS A 26 5.54 12.82 4.59
N PRO A 27 4.38 13.33 5.06
CA PRO A 27 3.13 13.23 4.30
C PRO A 27 3.24 13.71 2.84
N TYR A 28 3.97 14.80 2.60
CA TYR A 28 4.20 15.39 1.27
C TYR A 28 5.22 14.65 0.40
N GLN A 29 5.88 13.61 0.92
CA GLN A 29 6.78 12.73 0.18
C GLN A 29 6.11 11.40 -0.21
N ARG A 30 4.92 11.10 0.36
CA ARG A 30 4.18 9.86 0.05
C ARG A 30 3.82 9.75 -1.43
N ASN A 31 3.55 10.89 -2.09
CA ASN A 31 3.30 10.95 -3.52
C ASN A 31 4.47 10.41 -4.38
N LYS A 32 5.71 10.46 -3.89
CA LYS A 32 6.88 9.90 -4.59
C LYS A 32 6.98 8.38 -4.49
N LEU A 33 6.20 7.78 -3.58
CA LEU A 33 6.14 6.33 -3.38
C LEU A 33 5.05 5.69 -4.24
N ALA A 34 4.07 6.47 -4.69
CA ALA A 34 2.99 6.05 -5.57
C ALA A 34 3.31 6.42 -7.02
N ASP A 35 4.17 5.63 -7.66
CA ASP A 35 4.46 5.79 -9.09
C ASP A 35 3.18 5.54 -9.91
N PRO A 36 2.84 6.38 -10.91
CA PRO A 36 1.70 6.15 -11.80
C PRO A 36 1.64 4.75 -12.43
N ILE A 37 2.78 4.09 -12.66
CA ILE A 37 2.82 2.71 -13.19
C ILE A 37 2.26 1.67 -12.21
N MET A 38 2.25 1.98 -10.92
CA MET A 38 1.71 1.12 -9.85
C MET A 38 0.20 1.31 -9.66
N SER A 39 -0.45 2.15 -10.48
CA SER A 39 -1.91 2.28 -10.48
C SER A 39 -2.55 0.95 -10.89
N PHE A 40 -3.55 0.50 -10.13
CA PHE A 40 -4.37 -0.66 -10.49
C PHE A 40 -5.22 -0.42 -11.75
N ASP A 41 -5.48 0.85 -12.04
CA ASP A 41 -6.27 1.28 -13.16
C ASP A 41 -5.47 2.19 -14.08
N HIS A 42 -5.31 1.75 -15.33
CA HIS A 42 -4.61 2.48 -16.37
C HIS A 42 -5.46 3.58 -17.02
N ALA A 43 -6.79 3.55 -16.85
CA ALA A 43 -7.72 4.47 -17.49
C ALA A 43 -8.75 5.04 -16.48
N PRO A 44 -8.30 5.85 -15.50
CA PRO A 44 -9.11 6.31 -14.37
C PRO A 44 -10.33 7.14 -14.76
N ILE A 45 -10.30 7.81 -15.92
CA ILE A 45 -11.43 8.62 -16.39
C ILE A 45 -12.57 7.71 -16.87
N SER A 46 -12.26 6.68 -17.66
CA SER A 46 -13.27 5.76 -18.17
C SER A 46 -13.83 4.87 -17.08
N SER A 47 -12.99 4.40 -16.15
CA SER A 47 -13.45 3.58 -15.03
C SER A 47 -14.36 4.39 -14.10
N ALA A 48 -14.01 5.64 -13.77
CA ALA A 48 -14.85 6.51 -12.96
C ALA A 48 -16.22 6.74 -13.59
N TYR A 49 -16.28 6.91 -14.91
CA TYR A 49 -17.54 6.98 -15.64
C TYR A 49 -18.37 5.70 -15.49
N MET A 50 -17.76 4.53 -15.72
CA MET A 50 -18.45 3.25 -15.59
C MET A 50 -18.89 2.98 -14.14
N HIS A 51 -18.07 3.30 -13.14
CA HIS A 51 -18.42 3.22 -11.73
C HIS A 51 -19.65 4.08 -11.42
N HIS A 52 -19.72 5.31 -11.91
CA HIS A 52 -20.90 6.15 -11.73
C HIS A 52 -22.17 5.52 -12.33
N VAL A 53 -22.05 4.85 -13.50
CA VAL A 53 -23.16 4.11 -14.11
C VAL A 53 -23.61 2.94 -13.21
N TYR A 54 -22.67 2.13 -12.70
CA TYR A 54 -23.00 1.01 -11.81
C TYR A 54 -23.61 1.48 -10.49
N GLN A 55 -23.06 2.53 -9.88
CA GLN A 55 -23.61 3.16 -8.68
C GLN A 55 -25.08 3.55 -8.85
N ALA A 56 -25.43 4.14 -10.00
CA ALA A 56 -26.79 4.55 -10.29
C ALA A 56 -27.73 3.36 -10.54
N ARG A 57 -27.24 2.32 -11.22
CA ARG A 57 -28.05 1.16 -11.61
C ARG A 57 -28.23 0.14 -10.49
N GLU A 58 -27.22 -0.01 -9.66
CA GLU A 58 -27.12 -1.08 -8.65
C GLU A 58 -27.31 -0.54 -7.23
N GLY A 59 -27.38 0.78 -7.04
CA GLY A 59 -27.49 1.40 -5.72
C GLY A 59 -26.24 1.23 -4.86
N ALA A 60 -25.09 0.88 -5.45
CA ALA A 60 -23.87 0.50 -4.76
C ALA A 60 -22.91 1.67 -4.47
N ARG A 61 -23.42 2.89 -4.25
CA ARG A 61 -22.58 4.08 -3.98
C ARG A 61 -21.64 3.84 -2.79
N GLY A 62 -20.32 3.95 -3.04
CA GLY A 62 -19.28 3.84 -2.01
C GLY A 62 -18.68 2.43 -1.88
N ALA A 63 -19.06 1.48 -2.74
CA ALA A 63 -18.50 0.12 -2.74
C ALA A 63 -17.16 0.01 -3.49
N GLU A 64 -16.70 1.07 -4.14
CA GLU A 64 -15.57 1.04 -5.09
C GLU A 64 -14.17 1.18 -4.45
N GLY A 65 -14.10 1.28 -3.12
CA GLY A 65 -12.84 1.51 -2.40
C GLY A 65 -12.37 2.98 -2.42
N GLY A 66 -11.24 3.26 -1.77
CA GLY A 66 -10.65 4.61 -1.73
C GLY A 66 -9.86 4.93 -3.01
N SER A 67 -9.68 6.22 -3.33
CA SER A 67 -8.98 6.65 -4.56
C SER A 67 -7.47 6.37 -4.51
N GLY A 68 -6.92 5.53 -5.38
CA GLY A 68 -5.46 5.41 -5.57
C GLY A 68 -4.91 3.98 -5.47
N GLY A 69 -3.83 3.75 -6.20
CA GLY A 69 -3.06 2.49 -6.20
C GLY A 69 -1.72 2.64 -5.47
N GLY A 70 -1.23 1.54 -4.91
CA GLY A 70 0.03 1.47 -4.14
C GLY A 70 -0.17 1.40 -2.62
N CYS A 71 0.84 0.89 -1.91
CA CYS A 71 0.82 0.71 -0.45
C CYS A 71 0.93 2.01 0.36
N GLY A 72 0.84 3.18 -0.29
CA GLY A 72 0.95 4.49 0.34
C GLY A 72 -0.43 5.09 0.54
N CYS A 73 -1.16 4.62 1.56
CA CYS A 73 -2.51 5.06 1.95
C CYS A 73 -2.74 6.57 1.71
N ASN A 74 -3.90 6.92 1.10
CA ASN A 74 -4.40 8.30 0.93
C ASN A 74 -4.07 9.23 2.12
#